data_AF-A0A9P9F957-F1
#
_entry.id   AF-A0A9P9F957-F1
#
_cell.length_a   1.000
_cell.length_b   1.000
_cell.length_c   1.000
_cell.angle_alpha   90.00
_cell.angle_beta   90.00
_cell.angle_gamma   90.00
#
_symmetry.space_group_name_H-M   'P 1'
#
loop_
_entity.id
_entity.type
_entity.pdbx_description
1 polymer ?
#
loop_
_entity_poly.entity_id
_entity_poly.type
_entity_poly.pdbx_seq_one_letter_code
_entity_poly.pdbx_strand_id
1 'polypeptide(L)'
;MTMDTPNLGGNVFFLACHASLIAPQLYYGIRHRTWGYLFGMFCGHVLEIVGFASHIRMHFGQDGFLTYIVTITIGPAFFTAAVYLCLARVIAVYGQHYSRFSPRTYTITFMLFDFVALVLQAAGGSMLGSDMQDTINVGLKVMKAGLAAHLAAISIFVILASELAFRIARGKDKWNPKFSQLQGSWKFNMFLACLTIATVTILIRTAYRVAELSAGYHSKLAENETAFMFLEGTMVVIATASLAISHPGICFQGRWREADFQLKKSGSVYGAAKSDQCSLEMA
;
A
#
# COMPACT_ATOMS: atom_id res chain seq x y z
N MET A 1 -13.37 9.75 31.69
CA MET A 1 -13.27 9.38 30.27
C MET A 1 -14.07 8.10 30.09
N THR A 2 -15.38 8.19 29.91
CA THR A 2 -16.22 7.02 29.57
C THR A 2 -16.00 6.74 28.09
N MET A 3 -14.86 6.10 27.78
CA MET A 3 -14.75 5.42 26.49
C MET A 3 -15.81 4.35 26.48
N ASP A 4 -16.79 4.46 25.59
CA ASP A 4 -17.69 3.35 25.28
C ASP A 4 -16.84 2.09 25.15
N THR A 5 -17.20 1.04 25.89
CA THR A 5 -16.44 -0.21 25.90
C THR A 5 -16.18 -0.63 24.45
N PRO A 6 -14.91 -0.83 24.03
CA PRO A 6 -14.59 -1.17 22.65
C PRO A 6 -15.43 -2.38 22.23
N ASN A 7 -16.13 -2.30 21.09
CA ASN A 7 -16.95 -3.42 20.62
C ASN A 7 -16.05 -4.63 20.33
N LEU A 8 -16.00 -5.54 21.30
CA LEU A 8 -15.13 -6.70 21.29
C LEU A 8 -15.39 -7.58 20.06
N GLY A 9 -16.67 -7.79 19.71
CA GLY A 9 -17.06 -8.63 18.59
C GLY A 9 -16.52 -8.11 17.26
N GLY A 10 -16.60 -6.80 17.03
CA GLY A 10 -16.12 -6.21 15.79
C GLY A 10 -14.59 -6.14 15.68
N ASN A 11 -13.86 -5.91 16.78
CA ASN A 11 -12.40 -5.99 16.78
C ASN A 11 -11.90 -7.42 16.50
N VAL A 12 -12.55 -8.42 17.12
CA VAL A 12 -12.26 -9.83 16.89
C VAL A 12 -12.56 -10.20 15.44
N PHE A 13 -13.65 -9.69 14.87
CA PHE A 13 -13.99 -9.90 13.46
C PHE A 13 -12.89 -9.39 12.52
N PHE A 14 -12.44 -8.13 12.65
CA PHE A 14 -11.39 -7.60 11.79
C PHE A 14 -10.05 -8.31 11.96
N LEU A 15 -9.68 -8.65 13.21
CA LEU A 15 -8.50 -9.46 13.49
C LEU A 15 -8.58 -10.81 12.77
N ALA A 16 -9.72 -11.50 12.85
CA ALA A 16 -9.95 -12.77 12.17
C ALA A 16 -9.92 -12.62 10.64
N CYS A 17 -10.45 -11.53 10.09
CA CYS A 17 -10.37 -11.22 8.66
C CYS A 17 -8.90 -11.06 8.21
N HIS A 18 -8.11 -10.23 8.89
CA HIS A 18 -6.71 -10.05 8.49
C HIS A 18 -5.86 -11.30 8.72
N ALA A 19 -6.11 -12.06 9.79
CA ALA A 19 -5.42 -13.33 10.04
C ALA A 19 -5.76 -14.39 8.97
N SER A 20 -7.04 -14.52 8.60
CA SER A 20 -7.45 -15.49 7.57
C SER A 20 -6.96 -15.12 6.18
N LEU A 21 -6.87 -13.83 5.85
CA LEU A 21 -6.35 -13.35 4.56
C LEU A 21 -4.83 -13.53 4.40
N ILE A 22 -4.06 -13.65 5.49
CA ILE A 22 -2.60 -13.82 5.43
C ILE A 22 -2.18 -15.15 4.79
N ALA A 23 -2.91 -16.24 5.10
CA ALA A 23 -2.58 -17.59 4.63
C ALA A 23 -2.66 -17.74 3.09
N PRO A 24 -3.74 -17.34 2.40
CA PRO A 24 -3.79 -17.41 0.94
C PRO A 24 -2.76 -16.48 0.29
N GLN A 25 -2.50 -15.31 0.88
CA GLN A 25 -1.47 -14.38 0.38
C GLN A 25 -0.07 -14.99 0.44
N LEU A 26 0.29 -15.65 1.55
CA LEU A 26 1.54 -16.39 1.68
C LEU A 26 1.63 -17.54 0.67
N TYR A 27 0.58 -18.36 0.58
CA TYR A 27 0.57 -19.51 -0.33
C TYR A 27 0.74 -19.09 -1.80
N TYR A 28 -0.08 -18.15 -2.29
CA TYR A 28 0.01 -17.69 -3.67
C TYR A 28 1.25 -16.84 -3.92
N GLY A 29 1.67 -16.03 -2.96
CA GLY A 29 2.86 -15.20 -3.06
C GLY A 29 4.15 -16.02 -3.21
N ILE A 30 4.29 -17.08 -2.42
CA ILE A 30 5.43 -18.01 -2.49
C ILE A 30 5.36 -18.84 -3.78
N ARG A 31 4.18 -19.42 -4.09
CA ARG A 31 3.98 -20.25 -5.28
C ARG A 31 4.26 -19.51 -6.58
N HIS A 32 3.79 -18.27 -6.70
CA HIS A 32 3.95 -17.45 -7.91
C HIS A 32 5.15 -16.50 -7.85
N ARG A 33 5.97 -16.57 -6.78
CA ARG A 33 7.18 -15.77 -6.57
C ARG A 33 6.96 -14.26 -6.71
N THR A 34 5.85 -13.74 -6.18
CA THR A 34 5.50 -12.32 -6.21
C THR A 34 6.10 -11.56 -5.01
N TRP A 35 7.40 -11.69 -4.79
CA TRP A 35 8.08 -11.29 -3.53
C TRP A 35 7.79 -9.86 -3.04
N GLY A 36 7.84 -8.86 -3.91
CA GLY A 36 7.57 -7.47 -3.50
C GLY A 36 6.11 -7.24 -3.09
N TYR A 37 5.17 -7.84 -3.83
CA TYR A 37 3.74 -7.79 -3.48
C TYR A 37 3.46 -8.57 -2.19
N LEU A 38 4.07 -9.75 -2.04
CA LEU A 38 3.96 -10.58 -0.84
C LEU A 38 4.46 -9.85 0.39
N PHE A 39 5.61 -9.17 0.30
CA PHE A 39 6.17 -8.38 1.40
C PHE A 39 5.20 -7.29 1.84
N GLY A 40 4.69 -6.48 0.90
CA GLY A 40 3.71 -5.43 1.21
C GLY A 40 2.44 -5.98 1.85
N MET A 41 1.84 -7.01 1.26
CA MET A 41 0.62 -7.62 1.81
C MET A 41 0.85 -8.23 3.20
N PHE A 42 1.94 -8.98 3.37
CA PHE A 42 2.25 -9.63 4.64
C PHE A 42 2.50 -8.62 5.76
N CYS A 43 3.37 -7.63 5.54
CA CYS A 43 3.65 -6.58 6.52
C CYS A 43 2.39 -5.78 6.88
N GLY A 44 1.57 -5.41 5.88
CA GLY A 44 0.32 -4.72 6.12
C GLY A 44 -0.64 -5.54 7.00
N HIS A 45 -0.83 -6.83 6.68
CA HIS A 45 -1.70 -7.69 7.48
C HIS A 45 -1.19 -7.91 8.91
N VAL A 46 0.12 -8.07 9.11
CA VAL A 46 0.71 -8.19 10.46
C VAL A 46 0.44 -6.93 11.28
N LEU A 47 0.61 -5.74 10.70
CA LEU A 47 0.35 -4.48 11.39
C LEU A 47 -1.13 -4.30 11.77
N GLU A 48 -2.05 -4.65 10.87
CA GLU A 48 -3.48 -4.62 11.18
C GLU A 48 -3.84 -5.60 12.31
N ILE A 49 -3.29 -6.82 12.30
CA ILE A 49 -3.50 -7.80 13.37
C ILE A 49 -2.98 -7.27 14.72
N VAL A 50 -1.77 -6.70 14.74
CA VAL A 50 -1.19 -6.10 15.96
C VAL A 50 -2.05 -4.93 16.45
N GLY A 51 -2.60 -4.13 15.54
CA GLY A 51 -3.52 -3.05 15.84
C GLY A 51 -4.77 -3.56 16.54
N PHE A 52 -5.55 -4.42 15.87
CA PHE A 52 -6.79 -4.94 16.45
C PHE A 52 -6.55 -5.76 17.73
N ALA A 53 -5.42 -6.47 17.84
CA ALA A 53 -5.04 -7.15 19.08
C ALA A 53 -4.79 -6.15 20.23
N SER A 54 -4.11 -5.04 19.95
CA SER A 54 -3.87 -3.98 20.93
C SER A 54 -5.18 -3.31 21.34
N HIS A 55 -6.12 -3.13 20.41
CA HIS A 55 -7.44 -2.59 20.70
C HIS A 55 -8.29 -3.54 21.57
N ILE A 56 -8.20 -4.86 21.35
CA ILE A 56 -8.83 -5.87 22.22
C ILE A 56 -8.23 -5.80 23.63
N ARG A 57 -6.91 -5.62 23.77
CA ARG A 57 -6.26 -5.47 25.08
C ARG A 57 -6.78 -4.27 25.86
N MET A 58 -7.12 -3.17 25.18
CA MET A 58 -7.75 -1.99 25.81
C MET A 58 -9.12 -2.31 26.41
N HIS A 59 -9.90 -3.20 25.80
CA HIS A 59 -11.17 -3.65 26.37
C HIS A 59 -10.99 -4.33 27.74
N PHE A 60 -9.83 -4.97 27.97
CA PHE A 60 -9.47 -5.60 29.24
C PHE A 60 -8.72 -4.68 30.21
N GLY A 61 -8.70 -3.37 29.96
CA GLY A 61 -8.08 -2.38 30.85
C GLY A 61 -6.56 -2.27 30.74
N GLN A 62 -5.95 -2.72 29.63
CA GLN A 62 -4.52 -2.57 29.37
C GLN A 62 -4.20 -1.42 28.42
N ASP A 63 -3.05 -0.77 28.62
CA ASP A 63 -2.56 0.27 27.72
C ASP A 63 -2.21 -0.31 26.34
N GLY A 64 -3.02 0.01 25.33
CA GLY A 64 -2.85 -0.44 23.95
C GLY A 64 -3.11 0.63 22.89
N PHE A 65 -3.51 1.84 23.30
CA PHE A 65 -3.98 2.90 22.42
C PHE A 65 -2.90 3.39 21.45
N LEU A 66 -1.69 3.62 21.96
CA LEU A 66 -0.58 4.09 21.15
C LEU A 66 -0.19 3.06 20.08
N THR A 67 -0.04 1.80 20.48
CA THR A 67 0.25 0.69 19.57
C THR A 67 -0.83 0.57 18.50
N TYR A 68 -2.11 0.62 18.91
CA TYR A 68 -3.24 0.58 18.00
C TYR A 68 -3.19 1.67 16.93
N ILE A 69 -3.09 2.95 17.35
CA ILE A 69 -3.07 4.09 16.43
C ILE A 69 -1.89 4.02 15.46
N VAL A 70 -0.71 3.64 15.94
CA VAL A 70 0.49 3.58 15.11
C VAL A 70 0.38 2.45 14.09
N THR A 71 0.05 1.23 14.51
CA THR A 71 0.05 0.09 13.59
C THR A 71 -1.07 0.17 12.56
N ILE A 72 -2.25 0.65 12.94
CA ILE A 72 -3.37 0.84 12.00
C ILE A 72 -3.08 1.99 11.03
N THR A 73 -2.27 2.98 11.42
CA THR A 73 -1.87 4.06 10.51
C THR A 73 -0.84 3.59 9.47
N ILE A 74 0.12 2.75 9.89
CA ILE A 74 1.23 2.28 9.03
C ILE A 74 0.78 1.15 8.08
N GLY A 75 -0.08 0.24 8.53
CA GLY A 75 -0.54 -0.93 7.75
C GLY A 75 -1.00 -0.61 6.31
N PRO A 76 -1.88 0.39 6.10
CA PRO A 76 -2.36 0.80 4.78
C PRO A 76 -1.26 1.18 3.80
N ALA A 77 -0.19 1.84 4.25
CA ALA A 77 0.89 2.26 3.36
C ALA A 77 1.60 1.05 2.71
N PHE A 78 1.69 -0.07 3.43
CA PHE A 78 2.21 -1.32 2.86
C PHE A 78 1.27 -1.92 1.79
N PHE A 79 -0.05 -1.83 1.99
CA PHE A 79 -1.02 -2.23 0.97
C PHE A 79 -0.94 -1.30 -0.25
N THR A 80 -0.75 0.00 -0.04
CA THR A 80 -0.55 0.98 -1.12
C THR A 80 0.70 0.65 -1.94
N ALA A 81 1.82 0.29 -1.29
CA ALA A 81 3.03 -0.16 -1.99
C ALA A 81 2.78 -1.42 -2.86
N ALA A 82 1.98 -2.37 -2.37
CA ALA A 82 1.57 -3.54 -3.14
C ALA A 82 0.72 -3.15 -4.37
N VAL A 83 -0.20 -2.20 -4.23
CA VAL A 83 -1.01 -1.62 -5.32
C VAL A 83 -0.12 -0.93 -6.37
N TYR A 84 0.90 -0.18 -5.96
CA TYR A 84 1.84 0.47 -6.88
C TYR A 84 2.63 -0.54 -7.72
N LEU A 85 3.05 -1.64 -7.11
CA LEU A 85 3.70 -2.74 -7.84
C LEU A 85 2.76 -3.38 -8.86
N CYS A 86 1.50 -3.62 -8.47
CA CYS A 86 0.46 -4.14 -9.35
C CYS A 86 0.23 -3.22 -10.57
N LEU A 87 0.06 -1.91 -10.36
CA LEU A 87 -0.14 -0.97 -11.47
C LEU A 87 1.05 -0.94 -12.43
N ALA A 88 2.27 -0.99 -11.90
CA ALA A 88 3.45 -1.07 -12.76
C ALA A 88 3.42 -2.29 -13.67
N ARG A 89 3.01 -3.47 -13.17
CA ARG A 89 2.82 -4.66 -14.03
C ARG A 89 1.74 -4.48 -15.08
N VAL A 90 0.63 -3.82 -14.72
CA VAL A 90 -0.43 -3.48 -15.69
C VAL A 90 0.12 -2.63 -16.82
N ILE A 91 0.96 -1.62 -16.53
CA ILE A 91 1.59 -0.80 -17.57
C ILE A 91 2.54 -1.64 -18.45
N ALA A 92 3.28 -2.60 -17.88
CA ALA A 92 4.11 -3.53 -18.66
C ALA A 92 3.27 -4.37 -19.65
N VAL A 93 2.09 -4.82 -19.22
CA VAL A 93 1.19 -5.67 -20.01
C VAL A 93 0.55 -4.91 -21.17
N TYR A 94 0.07 -3.69 -20.95
CA TYR A 94 -0.55 -2.88 -22.01
C TYR A 94 0.46 -2.13 -22.88
N GLY A 95 1.65 -1.86 -22.34
CA GLY A 95 2.74 -1.17 -23.02
C GLY A 95 2.99 0.23 -22.47
N GLN A 96 4.27 0.59 -22.37
CA GLN A 96 4.70 1.88 -21.82
C GLN A 96 4.23 3.09 -22.63
N HIS A 97 3.90 2.93 -23.92
CA HIS A 97 3.46 4.02 -24.80
C HIS A 97 2.18 4.72 -24.30
N TYR A 98 1.34 4.06 -23.51
CA TYR A 98 0.14 4.69 -22.94
C TYR A 98 0.45 5.51 -21.68
N SER A 99 1.57 5.24 -21.01
CA SER A 99 1.95 5.88 -19.76
C SER A 99 2.90 7.05 -19.98
N ARG A 100 2.77 8.13 -19.19
CA ARG A 100 3.64 9.31 -19.29
C ARG A 100 5.05 9.02 -18.77
N PHE A 101 5.17 8.11 -17.80
CA PHE A 101 6.45 7.72 -17.21
C PHE A 101 6.69 6.23 -17.29
N SER A 102 7.96 5.84 -17.10
CA SER A 102 8.29 4.44 -16.98
C SER A 102 7.61 3.84 -15.74
N PRO A 103 7.11 2.60 -15.78
CA PRO A 103 6.46 1.95 -14.64
C PRO A 103 7.35 1.90 -13.39
N ARG A 104 8.67 1.78 -13.60
CA ARG A 104 9.69 1.86 -12.56
C ARG A 104 9.67 3.20 -11.84
N THR A 105 9.59 4.30 -12.59
CA THR A 105 9.55 5.66 -12.02
C THR A 105 8.30 5.84 -11.17
N TYR A 106 7.14 5.36 -11.62
CA TYR A 106 5.91 5.38 -10.82
C TYR A 106 6.12 4.69 -9.48
N THR A 107 6.45 3.39 -9.49
CA THR A 107 6.52 2.62 -8.24
C THR A 107 7.59 3.18 -7.30
N ILE A 108 8.80 3.47 -7.79
CA ILE A 108 9.89 3.93 -6.91
C ILE A 108 9.57 5.30 -6.32
N THR A 109 9.12 6.27 -7.13
CA THR A 109 8.85 7.62 -6.63
C THR A 109 7.74 7.61 -5.59
N PHE A 110 6.58 6.98 -5.88
CA PHE A 110 5.47 6.96 -4.93
C PHE A 110 5.78 6.14 -3.68
N MET A 111 6.48 5.00 -3.78
CA MET A 111 6.92 4.25 -2.60
C MET A 111 7.92 5.04 -1.74
N LEU A 112 8.80 5.85 -2.34
CA LEU A 112 9.74 6.68 -1.57
C LEU A 112 9.01 7.81 -0.83
N PHE A 113 8.06 8.48 -1.49
CA PHE A 113 7.20 9.46 -0.83
C PHE A 113 6.42 8.84 0.34
N ASP A 114 5.82 7.67 0.12
CA ASP A 114 5.11 6.94 1.16
C ASP A 114 6.03 6.49 2.29
N PHE A 115 7.26 6.07 1.98
CA PHE A 115 8.24 5.72 3.01
C PHE A 115 8.63 6.93 3.88
N VAL A 116 8.86 8.09 3.27
CA VAL A 116 9.13 9.32 4.03
C VAL A 116 7.92 9.70 4.90
N ALA A 117 6.71 9.60 4.35
CA ALA A 117 5.47 9.82 5.11
C ALA A 117 5.33 8.84 6.29
N LEU A 118 5.67 7.56 6.10
CA LEU A 118 5.68 6.53 7.14
C LEU A 118 6.69 6.86 8.25
N VAL A 119 7.88 7.35 7.90
CA VAL A 119 8.89 7.76 8.90
C VAL A 119 8.37 8.93 9.74
N LEU A 120 7.72 9.92 9.11
CA LEU A 120 7.08 11.02 9.84
C LEU A 120 5.95 10.52 10.74
N GLN A 121 5.13 9.57 10.29
CA GLN A 121 4.07 8.98 11.11
C GLN A 121 4.62 8.20 12.30
N ALA A 122 5.67 7.39 12.10
CA ALA A 122 6.31 6.64 13.17
C ALA A 122 6.96 7.59 14.20
N ALA A 123 7.68 8.60 13.73
CA ALA A 123 8.29 9.61 14.60
C ALA A 123 7.24 10.40 15.38
N GLY A 124 6.25 10.96 14.69
CA GLY A 124 5.16 11.72 15.32
C GLY A 124 4.31 10.87 16.26
N GLY A 125 4.04 9.61 15.88
CA GLY A 125 3.34 8.62 16.70
C GLY A 125 4.09 8.31 17.99
N SER A 126 5.40 8.08 17.94
CA SER A 126 6.21 7.80 19.14
C SER A 126 6.15 8.91 20.20
N MET A 127 6.00 10.17 19.75
CA MET A 127 5.92 11.35 20.62
C MET A 127 4.57 11.47 21.36
N LEU A 128 3.54 10.74 20.92
CA LEU A 128 2.22 10.72 21.57
C LEU A 128 2.21 9.94 22.89
N GLY A 129 3.27 9.18 23.20
CA GLY A 129 3.45 8.50 24.49
C GLY A 129 4.17 9.34 25.55
N SER A 130 4.43 10.63 25.29
CA SER A 130 5.07 11.55 26.25
C SER A 130 4.05 12.12 27.25
N ASP A 131 4.49 12.40 28.48
CA ASP A 131 3.69 13.13 29.47
C ASP A 131 3.66 14.65 29.23
N MET A 132 4.56 15.16 28.37
CA MET A 132 4.65 16.59 28.06
C MET A 132 3.71 16.98 26.93
N GLN A 133 2.72 17.82 27.23
CA GLN A 133 1.72 18.27 26.25
C GLN A 133 2.32 18.92 25.00
N ASP A 134 3.42 19.67 25.14
CA ASP A 134 4.11 20.26 23.99
C ASP A 134 4.70 19.20 23.06
N THR A 135 5.27 18.12 23.62
CA THR A 135 5.77 16.98 22.85
C THR A 135 4.65 16.27 22.12
N ILE A 136 3.50 16.05 22.77
CA ILE A 136 2.30 15.48 22.14
C ILE A 136 1.84 16.36 20.97
N ASN A 137 1.75 17.67 21.18
CA ASN A 137 1.31 18.62 20.16
C ASN A 137 2.23 18.63 18.93
N VAL A 138 3.55 18.55 19.15
CA VAL A 138 4.52 18.40 18.06
C VAL A 138 4.34 17.04 17.38
N GLY A 139 4.18 15.95 18.14
CA GLY A 139 3.93 14.61 17.63
C GLY A 139 2.71 14.55 16.69
N LEU A 140 1.58 15.14 17.11
CA LEU A 140 0.37 15.25 16.30
C LEU A 140 0.61 16.01 14.99
N LYS A 141 1.34 17.13 15.03
CA LYS A 141 1.68 17.91 13.82
C LYS A 141 2.55 17.10 12.86
N VAL A 142 3.56 16.39 13.38
CA VAL A 142 4.49 15.56 12.58
C VAL A 142 3.73 14.38 11.96
N MET A 143 2.92 13.67 12.75
CA MET A 143 2.10 12.55 12.26
C MET A 143 1.10 13.01 11.19
N LYS A 144 0.44 14.15 11.41
CA LYS A 144 -0.49 14.78 10.44
C LYS A 144 0.21 15.18 9.15
N ALA A 145 1.43 15.72 9.22
CA ALA A 145 2.21 16.04 8.02
C ALA A 145 2.54 14.78 7.20
N GLY A 146 2.92 13.68 7.86
CA GLY A 146 3.13 12.39 7.21
C GLY A 146 1.87 11.88 6.51
N LEU A 147 0.73 11.86 7.21
CA LEU A 147 -0.57 11.48 6.63
C LEU A 147 -0.97 12.36 5.43
N ALA A 148 -0.77 13.67 5.51
CA ALA A 148 -1.08 14.58 4.41
C ALA A 148 -0.18 14.33 3.18
N ALA A 149 1.12 14.08 3.39
CA ALA A 149 2.05 13.72 2.32
C ALA A 149 1.66 12.40 1.65
N HIS A 150 1.28 11.40 2.45
CA HIS A 150 0.78 10.11 1.95
C HIS A 150 -0.50 10.28 1.13
N LEU A 151 -1.48 11.05 1.62
CA LEU A 151 -2.72 11.35 0.92
C LEU A 151 -2.47 12.06 -0.41
N ALA A 152 -1.53 13.01 -0.46
CA ALA A 152 -1.15 13.69 -1.69
C ALA A 152 -0.53 12.70 -2.71
N ALA A 153 0.35 11.81 -2.26
CA ALA A 153 0.99 10.80 -3.10
C ALA A 153 -0.03 9.85 -3.73
N ILE A 154 -0.92 9.25 -2.94
CA ILE A 154 -1.95 8.34 -3.43
C ILE A 154 -3.00 9.04 -4.30
N SER A 155 -3.33 10.31 -4.01
CA SER A 155 -4.23 11.11 -4.86
C SER A 155 -3.65 11.34 -6.26
N ILE A 156 -2.38 11.75 -6.34
CA ILE A 156 -1.68 11.93 -7.63
C ILE A 156 -1.60 10.60 -8.36
N PHE A 157 -1.30 9.51 -7.65
CA PHE A 157 -1.28 8.16 -8.22
C PHE A 157 -2.63 7.77 -8.84
N VAL A 158 -3.75 8.02 -8.14
CA VAL A 158 -5.10 7.73 -8.64
C VAL A 158 -5.42 8.52 -9.91
N ILE A 159 -5.04 9.80 -9.97
CA ILE A 159 -5.22 10.63 -11.17
C ILE A 159 -4.46 10.01 -12.35
N LEU A 160 -3.19 9.65 -12.15
CA LEU A 160 -2.36 9.06 -13.19
C LEU A 160 -2.83 7.66 -13.62
N ALA A 161 -3.30 6.85 -12.66
CA ALA A 161 -3.88 5.53 -12.93
C ALA A 161 -5.18 5.65 -13.73
N SER A 162 -6.02 6.65 -13.41
CA SER A 162 -7.26 6.93 -14.15
C SER A 162 -6.98 7.41 -15.57
N GLU A 163 -5.99 8.30 -15.74
CA GLU A 163 -5.54 8.73 -17.08
C GLU A 163 -5.03 7.53 -17.91
N LEU A 164 -4.24 6.66 -17.30
CA LEU A 164 -3.75 5.43 -17.94
C LEU A 164 -4.92 4.53 -18.36
N ALA A 165 -5.87 4.27 -17.46
CA ALA A 165 -7.03 3.43 -17.73
C ALA A 165 -7.86 3.98 -18.90
N PHE A 166 -8.08 5.30 -18.93
CA PHE A 166 -8.78 5.98 -20.01
C PHE A 166 -8.04 5.87 -21.36
N ARG A 167 -6.72 6.05 -21.37
CA ARG A 167 -5.88 5.90 -22.58
C ARG A 167 -5.89 4.46 -23.10
N ILE A 168 -5.82 3.47 -22.22
CA ILE A 168 -5.91 2.04 -22.59
C ILE A 168 -7.28 1.73 -23.20
N ALA A 169 -8.36 2.25 -22.60
CA ALA A 169 -9.72 2.02 -23.07
C ALA A 169 -9.99 2.63 -24.46
N ARG A 170 -9.39 3.80 -24.76
CA ARG A 170 -9.49 4.45 -26.08
C ARG A 170 -8.58 3.86 -27.15
N GLY A 171 -7.47 3.24 -26.75
CA GLY A 171 -6.44 2.77 -27.68
C GLY A 171 -6.46 1.27 -27.97
N LYS A 172 -7.63 0.62 -27.99
CA LYS A 172 -7.75 -0.85 -28.13
C LYS A 172 -6.98 -1.43 -29.32
N ASP A 173 -6.86 -0.67 -30.40
CA ASP A 173 -6.23 -1.12 -31.65
C ASP A 173 -4.69 -1.21 -31.57
N LYS A 174 -4.06 -0.63 -30.54
CA LYS A 174 -2.59 -0.58 -30.38
C LYS A 174 -2.07 -1.36 -29.17
N TRP A 175 -2.89 -2.27 -28.63
CA TRP A 175 -2.48 -3.09 -27.50
C TRP A 175 -1.32 -4.02 -27.87
N ASN A 176 -0.42 -4.27 -26.90
CA ASN A 176 0.74 -5.13 -27.12
C ASN A 176 0.31 -6.57 -27.46
N PRO A 177 0.59 -7.08 -28.67
CA PRO A 177 0.13 -8.40 -29.10
C PRO A 177 0.74 -9.54 -28.27
N LYS A 178 1.88 -9.31 -27.59
CA LYS A 178 2.51 -10.30 -26.70
C LYS A 178 1.63 -10.71 -25.52
N PHE A 179 0.66 -9.88 -25.12
CA PHE A 179 -0.23 -10.14 -23.98
C PHE A 179 -1.72 -10.18 -24.37
N SER A 180 -2.06 -10.33 -25.65
CA SER A 180 -3.44 -10.32 -26.14
C SER A 180 -4.36 -11.31 -25.42
N GLN A 181 -3.87 -12.53 -25.16
CA GLN A 181 -4.61 -13.56 -24.40
C GLN A 181 -4.87 -13.16 -22.93
N LEU A 182 -3.96 -12.39 -22.33
CA LEU A 182 -4.09 -11.92 -20.95
C LEU A 182 -5.05 -10.73 -20.87
N GLN A 183 -4.93 -9.78 -21.79
CA GLN A 183 -5.76 -8.56 -21.85
C GLN A 183 -7.24 -8.87 -22.09
N GLY A 184 -7.55 -9.94 -22.84
CA GLY A 184 -8.92 -10.41 -23.04
C GLY A 184 -9.45 -11.34 -21.93
N SER A 185 -8.61 -11.72 -20.96
CA SER A 185 -9.02 -12.69 -19.94
C SER A 185 -9.94 -12.05 -18.89
N TRP A 186 -11.06 -12.71 -18.62
CA TRP A 186 -11.96 -12.36 -17.50
C TRP A 186 -11.21 -12.19 -16.17
N LYS A 187 -10.23 -13.06 -15.89
CA LYS A 187 -9.42 -13.01 -14.65
C LYS A 187 -8.60 -11.74 -14.53
N PHE A 188 -8.09 -11.22 -15.65
CA PHE A 188 -7.30 -10.00 -15.67
C PHE A 188 -8.19 -8.76 -15.56
N ASN A 189 -9.35 -8.74 -16.22
CA ASN A 189 -10.34 -7.65 -16.05
C ASN A 189 -10.88 -7.59 -14.61
N MET A 190 -11.15 -8.75 -14.00
CA MET A 190 -11.51 -8.84 -12.58
C MET A 190 -10.39 -8.27 -11.69
N PHE A 191 -9.13 -8.57 -12.00
CA PHE A 191 -7.98 -7.99 -11.30
C PHE A 191 -7.93 -6.46 -11.41
N LEU A 192 -8.15 -5.89 -12.58
CA LEU A 192 -8.21 -4.43 -12.75
C LEU A 192 -9.34 -3.81 -11.94
N ALA A 193 -10.51 -4.45 -11.88
CA ALA A 193 -11.64 -4.00 -11.07
C ALA A 193 -11.31 -4.05 -9.57
N CYS A 194 -10.78 -5.17 -9.08
CA CYS A 194 -10.37 -5.32 -7.68
C CYS A 194 -9.23 -4.37 -7.29
N LEU A 195 -8.26 -4.13 -8.19
CA LEU A 195 -7.18 -3.16 -7.98
C LEU A 195 -7.74 -1.74 -7.87
N THR A 196 -8.73 -1.39 -8.70
CA THR A 196 -9.42 -0.10 -8.65
C THR A 196 -10.18 0.06 -7.34
N ILE A 197 -10.95 -0.95 -6.93
CA ILE A 197 -11.68 -0.96 -5.65
C ILE A 197 -10.69 -0.76 -4.49
N ALA A 198 -9.62 -1.55 -4.44
CA ALA A 198 -8.61 -1.44 -3.38
C ALA A 198 -7.94 -0.07 -3.34
N THR A 199 -7.62 0.52 -4.50
CA THR A 199 -7.01 1.86 -4.55
C THR A 199 -7.97 2.93 -4.04
N VAL A 200 -9.24 2.87 -4.44
CA VAL A 200 -10.27 3.84 -4.02
C VAL A 200 -10.57 3.71 -2.52
N THR A 201 -10.70 2.50 -1.98
CA THR A 201 -10.96 2.32 -0.55
C THR A 201 -9.79 2.76 0.32
N ILE A 202 -8.55 2.50 -0.11
CA ILE A 202 -7.35 3.02 0.57
C ILE A 202 -7.32 4.55 0.50
N LEU A 203 -7.58 5.16 -0.66
CA LEU A 203 -7.65 6.63 -0.79
C LEU A 203 -8.67 7.22 0.18
N ILE A 204 -9.90 6.70 0.16
CA ILE A 204 -10.99 7.14 1.04
C ILE A 204 -10.56 7.06 2.52
N ARG A 205 -9.99 5.93 2.94
CA ARG A 205 -9.44 5.77 4.29
C ARG A 205 -8.39 6.82 4.61
N THR A 206 -7.38 6.99 3.75
CA THR A 206 -6.29 7.95 4.01
C THR A 206 -6.80 9.38 4.13
N ALA A 207 -7.84 9.75 3.38
CA ALA A 207 -8.49 11.05 3.48
C ALA A 207 -9.23 11.22 4.82
N TYR A 208 -9.98 10.20 5.25
CA TYR A 208 -10.64 10.22 6.56
C TYR A 208 -9.64 10.30 7.71
N ARG A 209 -8.54 9.56 7.65
CA ARG A 209 -7.49 9.60 8.69
C ARG A 209 -6.87 10.99 8.84
N VAL A 210 -6.63 11.67 7.72
CA VAL A 210 -6.16 13.07 7.74
C VAL A 210 -7.22 13.99 8.34
N ALA A 211 -8.49 13.82 8.00
CA ALA A 211 -9.59 14.65 8.49
C ALA A 211 -9.80 14.47 10.00
N GLU A 212 -9.79 13.24 10.49
CA GLU A 212 -9.89 12.88 11.92
C GLU A 212 -8.78 13.57 12.73
N LEU A 213 -7.51 13.35 12.34
CA LEU A 213 -6.37 13.94 13.03
C LEU A 213 -6.33 15.47 12.90
N SER A 214 -7.00 16.02 11.89
CA SER A 214 -7.13 17.48 11.70
C SER A 214 -8.21 18.12 12.55
N ALA A 215 -9.29 17.39 12.85
CA ALA A 215 -10.43 17.91 13.58
C ALA A 215 -10.14 18.06 15.09
N GLY A 216 -9.12 17.38 15.59
CA GLY A 216 -8.75 17.37 17.01
C GLY A 216 -9.81 16.67 17.89
N TYR A 217 -9.40 16.20 19.07
CA TYR A 217 -10.21 15.41 20.00
C TYR A 217 -11.49 16.12 20.54
N HIS A 218 -11.80 17.35 20.12
CA HIS A 218 -12.92 18.17 20.61
C HIS A 218 -13.98 18.53 19.54
N SER A 219 -13.95 17.91 18.36
CA SER A 219 -15.02 18.11 17.36
C SER A 219 -16.17 17.13 17.54
N LYS A 220 -17.40 17.50 17.12
CA LYS A 220 -18.61 16.64 17.10
C LYS A 220 -18.46 15.32 16.30
N LEU A 221 -17.32 15.06 15.66
CA LEU A 221 -16.97 13.75 15.09
C LEU A 221 -16.55 12.72 16.16
N ALA A 222 -16.06 13.16 17.32
CA ALA A 222 -15.63 12.29 18.42
C ALA A 222 -16.81 11.66 19.20
N GLU A 223 -18.04 12.17 19.05
CA GLU A 223 -19.22 11.54 19.67
C GLU A 223 -19.64 10.22 18.98
N ASN A 224 -19.12 9.93 17.78
CA ASN A 224 -19.33 8.65 17.07
C ASN A 224 -17.99 7.99 16.67
N GLU A 225 -16.93 8.24 17.43
CA GLU A 225 -15.55 7.79 17.17
C GLU A 225 -15.49 6.29 16.85
N THR A 226 -16.24 5.48 17.59
CA THR A 226 -16.35 4.02 17.39
C THR A 226 -16.89 3.65 16.00
N ALA A 227 -17.98 4.28 15.53
CA ALA A 227 -18.55 3.97 14.22
C ALA A 227 -17.60 4.36 13.08
N PHE A 228 -16.86 5.47 13.23
CA PHE A 228 -15.86 5.91 12.26
C PHE A 228 -14.64 4.98 12.22
N MET A 229 -14.16 4.54 13.38
CA MET A 229 -13.08 3.57 13.53
C MET A 229 -13.43 2.22 12.89
N PHE A 230 -14.69 1.77 13.01
CA PHE A 230 -15.22 0.60 12.31
C PHE A 230 -15.24 0.77 10.78
N LEU A 231 -15.60 1.97 10.30
CA LEU A 231 -15.57 2.30 8.89
C LEU A 231 -14.13 2.26 8.35
N GLU A 232 -13.15 2.74 9.12
CA GLU A 232 -11.73 2.65 8.77
C GLU A 232 -11.26 1.20 8.58
N GLY A 233 -11.56 0.31 9.53
CA GLY A 233 -11.20 -1.12 9.44
C GLY A 233 -11.87 -1.82 8.26
N THR A 234 -13.14 -1.51 8.00
CA THR A 234 -13.92 -2.07 6.89
C THR A 234 -13.28 -1.76 5.54
N MET A 235 -12.82 -0.52 5.32
CA MET A 235 -12.22 -0.11 4.04
C MET A 235 -10.93 -0.89 3.72
N VAL A 236 -10.11 -1.20 4.73
CA VAL A 236 -8.88 -1.99 4.56
C VAL A 236 -9.20 -3.47 4.33
N VAL A 237 -10.18 -4.02 5.05
CA VAL A 237 -10.62 -5.41 4.79
C VAL A 237 -11.16 -5.54 3.37
N ILE A 238 -11.98 -4.60 2.89
CA ILE A 238 -12.47 -4.60 1.51
C ILE A 238 -11.30 -4.52 0.52
N ALA A 239 -10.32 -3.65 0.76
CA ALA A 239 -9.15 -3.53 -0.10
C ALA A 239 -8.35 -4.83 -0.18
N THR A 240 -7.99 -5.37 0.99
CA THR A 240 -7.13 -6.56 1.10
C THR A 240 -7.84 -7.84 0.66
N ALA A 241 -9.13 -7.98 0.93
CA ALA A 241 -9.94 -9.08 0.42
C ALA A 241 -10.07 -9.02 -1.11
N SER A 242 -10.27 -7.83 -1.69
CA SER A 242 -10.31 -7.66 -3.15
C SER A 242 -8.99 -8.09 -3.80
N LEU A 243 -7.86 -7.69 -3.20
CA LEU A 243 -6.53 -8.09 -3.66
C LEU A 243 -6.22 -9.58 -3.42
N ALA A 244 -6.82 -10.21 -2.41
CA ALA A 244 -6.69 -11.65 -2.16
C ALA A 244 -7.48 -12.49 -3.16
N ILE A 245 -8.73 -12.09 -3.45
CA ILE A 245 -9.59 -12.78 -4.44
C ILE A 245 -8.96 -12.69 -5.83
N SER A 246 -8.40 -11.53 -6.17
CA SER A 246 -7.74 -11.27 -7.45
C SER A 246 -6.21 -11.38 -7.38
N HIS A 247 -5.68 -12.37 -6.65
CA HIS A 247 -4.24 -12.45 -6.42
C HIS A 247 -3.43 -12.36 -7.74
N PRO A 248 -2.47 -11.41 -7.84
CA PRO A 248 -1.78 -11.11 -9.09
C PRO A 248 -1.08 -12.33 -9.72
N GLY A 249 -0.55 -13.23 -8.90
CA GLY A 249 0.06 -14.48 -9.37
C GLY A 249 -0.87 -15.37 -10.22
N ILE A 250 -2.16 -15.39 -9.91
CA ILE A 250 -3.18 -16.17 -10.63
C ILE A 250 -3.70 -15.37 -11.83
N CYS A 251 -4.00 -14.08 -11.61
CA CYS A 251 -4.57 -13.22 -12.64
C CYS A 251 -3.61 -12.94 -13.80
N PHE A 252 -2.29 -12.94 -13.55
CA PHE A 252 -1.26 -12.84 -14.59
C PHE A 252 -0.91 -14.19 -15.25
N GLN A 253 -1.60 -15.28 -14.90
CA GLN A 253 -1.39 -16.62 -15.48
C GLN A 253 0.09 -17.07 -15.48
N GLY A 254 0.85 -16.74 -14.42
CA GLY A 254 2.28 -17.07 -14.31
C GLY A 254 3.23 -16.10 -15.03
N ARG A 255 2.72 -15.14 -15.81
CA ARG A 255 3.52 -14.14 -16.55
C ARG A 255 3.92 -12.93 -15.70
N TRP A 256 3.73 -13.00 -14.39
CA TRP A 256 4.10 -11.93 -13.45
C TRP A 256 5.60 -11.56 -13.54
N ARG A 257 6.48 -12.56 -13.72
CA ARG A 257 7.93 -12.36 -13.88
C ARG A 257 8.32 -11.76 -15.23
N GLU A 258 7.53 -11.99 -16.28
CA GLU A 258 7.76 -11.39 -17.60
C GLU A 258 7.41 -9.89 -17.59
N ALA A 259 6.41 -9.52 -16.79
CA ALA A 259 6.06 -8.12 -16.53
C ALA A 259 7.04 -7.44 -15.55
N ASP A 260 8.15 -8.09 -15.18
CA ASP A 260 9.17 -7.52 -14.30
C ASP A 260 10.03 -6.49 -15.00
N PHE A 261 10.11 -5.32 -14.39
CA PHE A 261 11.06 -4.30 -14.77
C PHE A 261 12.39 -4.75 -14.18
N GLN A 262 13.15 -5.51 -14.96
CA GLN A 262 14.55 -5.83 -14.63
C GLN A 262 15.22 -4.52 -14.19
N LEU A 263 15.61 -4.44 -12.92
CA LEU A 263 16.54 -3.43 -12.45
C LEU A 263 17.78 -3.64 -13.29
N LYS A 264 17.91 -2.86 -14.37
CA LYS A 264 19.03 -2.95 -15.29
C LYS A 264 20.28 -2.99 -14.41
N LYS A 265 20.95 -4.16 -14.37
CA LYS A 265 22.28 -4.30 -13.77
C LYS A 265 23.05 -3.15 -14.39
N SER A 266 23.45 -2.16 -13.58
CA SER A 266 24.34 -1.12 -14.05
C SER A 266 25.52 -1.87 -14.64
N GLY A 267 25.64 -1.78 -15.96
CA GLY A 267 26.65 -2.52 -16.70
C GLY A 267 27.98 -2.22 -16.05
N SER A 268 28.71 -3.28 -15.75
CA SER A 268 30.13 -3.26 -15.49
C SER A 268 30.84 -2.57 -16.68
N VAL A 269 30.93 -1.23 -16.65
CA VAL A 269 31.75 -0.44 -17.57
C VAL A 269 33.22 -0.41 -17.11
N TYR A 270 33.52 -0.93 -15.91
CA TYR A 270 34.89 -0.99 -15.38
C TYR A 270 35.73 -2.21 -15.84
N GLY A 271 35.14 -3.15 -16.59
CA GLY A 271 35.84 -4.37 -17.03
C GLY A 271 36.54 -4.28 -18.40
N ALA A 272 36.12 -3.36 -19.27
CA ALA A 272 36.65 -3.24 -20.63
C ALA A 272 37.82 -2.25 -20.75
N ALA A 273 37.98 -1.31 -19.81
CA ALA A 273 39.07 -0.34 -19.84
C ALA A 273 40.42 -0.92 -19.37
N LYS A 274 40.42 -2.08 -18.70
CA LYS A 274 41.65 -2.69 -18.15
C LYS A 274 42.37 -3.63 -19.12
N SER A 275 41.70 -4.12 -20.18
CA SER A 275 42.34 -4.96 -21.21
C SER A 275 43.12 -4.15 -22.25
N ASP A 276 42.65 -2.94 -22.59
CA ASP A 276 43.33 -2.08 -23.55
C ASP A 276 44.54 -1.36 -22.93
N GLN A 277 44.48 -1.05 -21.63
CA GLN A 277 45.59 -0.41 -20.93
C GLN A 277 46.76 -1.38 -20.65
N CYS A 278 46.47 -2.67 -20.40
CA CYS A 278 47.49 -3.71 -20.24
C CYS A 278 48.21 -4.05 -21.58
N SER A 279 47.56 -3.79 -22.72
CA SER A 279 48.13 -4.05 -24.05
C SER A 279 49.03 -2.91 -24.54
N LEU A 280 48.92 -1.71 -23.95
CA LEU A 280 49.73 -0.53 -24.28
C LEU A 280 50.95 -0.34 -23.36
N GLU A 281 50.99 -0.99 -22.19
CA GLU A 281 52.18 -1.01 -21.32
C GLU A 281 53.17 -2.16 -21.63
N MET A 282 52.85 -3.01 -22.61
CA MET A 282 53.72 -4.13 -23.06
C MET A 282 54.21 -4.00 -24.52
N ALA A 283 54.09 -2.81 -25.13
CA ALA A 283 54.65 -2.46 -26.43
C ALA A 283 55.67 -1.32 -26.27
#